data_AF-A0A969SH94-F1
#
_entry.id   AF-A0A969SH94-F1
#
_cell.length_a   1.000
_cell.length_b   1.000
_cell.length_c   1.000
_cell.angle_alpha   90.00
_cell.angle_beta   90.00
_cell.angle_gamma   90.00
#
_symmetry.space_group_name_H-M   'P 1'
#
loop_
_entity.id
_entity.type
_entity.pdbx_description
1 polymer ?
#
loop_
_entity_poly.entity_id
_entity_poly.type
_entity_poly.pdbx_seq_one_letter_code
_entity_poly.pdbx_strand_id
1 'polypeptide(L)'
;MAALSYLGPFSFLRLSMPPLPPMEATEVERRAGVDGQTVYLLGKHGQEFSAHSFVDCDNLTAALQLRDAYMAKIGNIYPIRWGEIIFPYQVQILAVTTEERSVRRLLNCVGGVSSGKGAFLQATWQLLPLS
;
A
#
# COMPACT_ATOMS: atom_id res chain seq x y z
N MET A 1 14.86 -10.32 -9.67
CA MET A 1 13.42 -10.59 -9.53
C MET A 1 12.89 -9.70 -8.42
N ALA A 2 11.84 -8.91 -8.65
CA ALA A 2 11.19 -8.18 -7.55
C ALA A 2 10.54 -9.21 -6.62
N ALA A 3 10.93 -9.25 -5.34
CA ALA A 3 10.37 -10.20 -4.41
C ALA A 3 8.88 -9.89 -4.17
N LEU A 4 8.04 -10.92 -4.27
CA LEU A 4 6.59 -10.80 -4.05
C LEU A 4 6.34 -10.27 -2.65
N SER A 5 5.46 -9.28 -2.50
CA SER A 5 5.13 -8.74 -1.20
C SER A 5 3.69 -9.06 -0.86
N TYR A 6 3.43 -9.36 0.41
CA TYR A 6 2.11 -9.76 0.88
C TYR A 6 1.64 -8.81 1.97
N LEU A 7 0.35 -8.51 1.95
CA LEU A 7 -0.33 -7.81 3.03
C LEU A 7 -1.49 -8.69 3.50
N GLY A 8 -1.30 -9.39 4.63
CA GLY A 8 -2.24 -10.42 5.08
C GLY A 8 -2.47 -11.51 4.01
N PRO A 9 -3.72 -11.79 3.59
CA PRO A 9 -4.02 -12.79 2.57
C PRO A 9 -3.74 -12.31 1.13
N PHE A 10 -3.37 -11.05 0.93
CA PHE A 10 -3.24 -10.44 -0.39
C PHE A 10 -1.81 -10.59 -0.91
N SER A 11 -1.64 -11.42 -1.95
CA SER A 11 -0.35 -11.71 -2.60
C SER A 11 -0.01 -10.82 -3.80
N PHE A 12 -0.90 -9.89 -4.13
CA PHE A 12 -0.82 -9.10 -5.36
C PHE A 12 -0.11 -7.76 -5.21
N LEU A 13 0.34 -7.41 -4.00
CA LEU A 13 1.02 -6.14 -3.76
C LEU A 13 2.47 -6.23 -4.21
N ARG A 14 2.85 -5.33 -5.12
CA ARG A 14 4.25 -5.10 -5.42
C ARG A 14 4.67 -3.88 -4.62
N LEU A 15 5.38 -4.13 -3.53
CA LEU A 15 6.09 -3.06 -2.86
C LEU A 15 7.22 -2.59 -3.79
N SER A 16 7.25 -1.30 -4.07
CA SER A 16 8.33 -0.69 -4.85
C SER A 16 9.66 -0.70 -4.09
N MET A 17 9.59 -0.75 -2.76
CA MET A 17 10.70 -0.64 -1.81
C MET A 17 10.41 -1.49 -0.56
N PRO A 18 11.43 -1.84 0.25
CA PRO A 18 11.19 -2.41 1.57
C PRO A 18 10.25 -1.54 2.38
N PRO A 19 9.28 -2.13 3.10
CA PRO A 19 8.62 -1.39 4.15
C PRO A 19 9.67 -1.10 5.24
N LEU A 20 9.76 0.18 5.62
CA LEU A 20 10.65 0.60 6.69
C LEU A 20 9.99 0.27 8.03
N PRO A 21 10.74 -0.29 9.00
CA PRO A 21 10.21 -0.52 10.34
C PRO A 21 9.88 0.83 11.00
N PRO A 22 8.96 0.85 11.99
CA PRO A 22 8.79 1.99 12.88
C PRO A 22 10.14 2.41 13.49
N MET A 23 10.51 3.68 13.31
CA MET A 23 11.75 4.24 13.81
C MET A 23 11.45 5.15 15.00
N GLU A 24 12.43 5.34 15.89
CA GLU A 24 12.32 6.36 16.93
C GLU A 24 12.24 7.73 16.27
N ALA A 25 11.10 8.40 16.46
CA ALA A 25 10.93 9.79 16.07
C ALA A 25 10.92 10.63 17.35
N THR A 26 11.48 11.82 17.26
CA THR A 26 11.34 12.87 18.29
C THR A 26 11.23 14.19 17.56
N GLU A 27 10.15 14.91 17.79
CA GLU A 27 10.02 16.28 17.33
C GLU A 27 10.38 17.22 18.48
N VAL A 28 11.18 18.23 18.16
CA VAL A 28 11.69 19.19 19.13
C VAL A 28 11.23 20.58 18.73
N GLU A 29 10.33 21.16 19.52
CA GLU A 29 9.98 22.57 19.40
C GLU A 29 10.99 23.41 20.15
N ARG A 30 11.53 24.42 19.47
CA ARG A 30 12.28 25.50 20.11
C ARG A 30 11.58 26.82 19.81
N ARG A 31 11.27 27.58 20.85
CA ARG A 31 10.72 28.93 20.73
C ARG A 31 11.84 29.95 20.96
N ALA A 32 11.95 30.92 20.06
CA ALA A 32 12.96 31.96 20.16
C ALA A 32 12.77 32.76 21.47
N GLY A 33 13.84 32.90 22.25
CA GLY A 33 13.83 33.67 23.51
C GLY A 33 13.31 32.92 24.74
N VAL A 34 12.99 31.63 24.63
CA VAL A 34 12.64 30.76 25.76
C VAL A 34 13.77 29.79 26.02
N ASP A 35 14.27 29.74 27.26
CA ASP A 35 15.24 28.75 27.68
C ASP A 35 14.53 27.43 27.98
N GLY A 36 14.52 26.53 27.00
CA GLY A 36 13.83 25.26 27.08
C GLY A 36 13.54 24.64 25.71
N GLN A 37 13.32 23.32 25.70
CA GLN A 37 12.89 22.58 24.52
C GLN A 37 11.69 21.73 24.91
N THR A 38 10.64 21.75 24.09
CA THR A 38 9.53 20.83 24.24
C THR A 38 9.75 19.68 23.27
N VAL A 39 9.84 18.46 23.79
CA VAL A 39 9.97 17.24 22.99
C VAL A 39 8.60 16.56 22.97
N TYR A 40 8.10 16.29 21.77
CA TYR A 40 6.85 15.55 21.55
C TYR A 40 7.04 14.46 20.50
N LEU A 41 6.05 13.58 20.38
CA LEU A 41 6.11 12.34 19.58
C LEU A 41 7.23 11.39 20.03
N LEU A 42 7.41 11.24 21.34
CA LEU A 42 8.34 10.28 21.93
C LEU A 42 7.85 8.85 21.70
N GLY A 43 8.53 8.09 20.83
CA GLY A 43 8.22 6.67 20.59
C GLY A 43 8.64 6.16 19.23
N LYS A 44 8.30 4.91 18.95
CA LYS A 44 8.48 4.32 17.62
C LYS A 44 7.29 4.70 16.75
N HIS A 45 7.56 5.40 15.66
CA HIS A 45 6.56 5.80 14.68
C HIS A 45 6.94 5.24 13.30
N GLY A 46 5.96 4.62 12.64
CA GLY A 46 6.11 4.25 11.23
C GLY A 46 6.05 5.48 10.34
N GLN A 47 6.87 5.49 9.29
CA GLN A 47 6.72 6.45 8.21
C GLN A 47 5.71 5.92 7.19
N GLU A 48 4.76 6.75 6.78
CA GLU A 48 3.83 6.40 5.71
C GLU A 48 4.58 6.07 4.41
N PHE A 49 4.12 5.03 3.72
CA PHE A 49 4.65 4.64 2.43
C PHE A 49 3.54 4.19 1.50
N SER A 50 3.84 4.18 0.20
CA SER A 50 2.90 3.77 -0.84
C SER A 50 3.28 2.43 -1.45
N ALA A 51 2.28 1.60 -1.69
CA ALA A 51 2.40 0.34 -2.42
C ALA A 51 1.50 0.35 -3.65
N HIS A 52 1.88 -0.40 -4.69
CA HIS A 52 1.08 -0.51 -5.90
C HIS A 52 0.70 -1.96 -6.16
N SER A 53 -0.54 -2.17 -6.59
CA SER A 53 -1.00 -3.46 -7.10
C SER A 53 -1.58 -3.30 -8.50
N PHE A 54 -1.39 -4.34 -9.30
CA PHE A 54 -1.96 -4.46 -10.63
C PHE A 54 -2.55 -5.86 -10.75
N VAL A 55 -3.85 -5.94 -11.01
CA VAL A 55 -4.58 -7.21 -11.10
C VAL A 55 -5.42 -7.23 -12.36
N ASP A 56 -5.19 -8.25 -13.19
CA ASP A 56 -6.02 -8.54 -14.35
C ASP A 56 -7.35 -9.17 -13.91
N CYS A 57 -8.46 -8.71 -14.47
CA CYS A 57 -9.80 -9.18 -14.17
C CYS A 57 -10.49 -9.73 -15.43
N ASP A 58 -11.36 -10.73 -15.25
CA ASP A 58 -12.06 -11.35 -16.38
C ASP A 58 -12.97 -10.36 -17.12
N ASN A 59 -13.60 -9.45 -16.37
CA ASN A 59 -14.49 -8.42 -16.90
C ASN A 59 -14.55 -7.19 -15.97
N LEU A 60 -15.25 -6.14 -16.40
CA LEU A 60 -15.39 -4.89 -15.65
C LEU A 60 -16.14 -5.09 -14.33
N THR A 61 -17.15 -5.96 -14.28
CA THR A 61 -17.91 -6.25 -13.06
C THR A 61 -17.02 -6.86 -11.98
N ALA A 62 -16.13 -7.78 -12.36
CA ALA A 62 -15.16 -8.36 -11.43
C ALA A 62 -14.16 -7.32 -10.92
N ALA A 63 -13.73 -6.38 -11.78
CA ALA A 63 -12.85 -5.27 -11.36
C ALA A 63 -13.55 -4.34 -10.36
N LEU A 64 -14.83 -4.03 -10.57
CA LEU A 64 -15.65 -3.22 -9.65
C LEU A 64 -15.83 -3.91 -8.29
N GLN A 65 -16.15 -5.21 -8.28
CA GLN A 65 -16.26 -5.99 -7.04
C GLN A 65 -14.93 -6.02 -6.28
N LEU A 66 -13.81 -6.14 -7.00
CA LEU A 66 -12.48 -6.11 -6.41
C LEU A 66 -12.13 -4.73 -5.84
N ARG A 67 -12.50 -3.65 -6.53
CA ARG A 67 -12.37 -2.28 -6.02
C ARG A 67 -13.09 -2.14 -4.68
N ASP A 68 -14.37 -2.49 -4.63
CA ASP A 68 -15.17 -2.31 -3.42
C ASP A 68 -14.60 -3.17 -2.27
N ALA A 69 -14.11 -4.38 -2.58
CA ALA A 69 -13.41 -5.22 -1.63
C ALA A 69 -12.10 -4.60 -1.11
N TYR A 70 -11.35 -3.85 -1.95
CA TYR A 70 -10.14 -3.13 -1.54
C TYR A 70 -10.46 -1.92 -0.66
N MET A 71 -11.46 -1.13 -1.04
CA MET A 71 -11.88 0.03 -0.25
C MET A 71 -12.37 -0.38 1.15
N ALA A 72 -13.03 -1.53 1.28
CA ALA A 72 -13.43 -2.09 2.57
C ALA A 72 -12.25 -2.51 3.48
N LYS A 73 -11.01 -2.45 3.00
CA LYS A 73 -9.80 -2.74 3.80
C LYS A 73 -9.21 -1.52 4.47
N ILE A 74 -9.64 -0.31 4.10
CA ILE A 74 -9.20 0.93 4.73
C ILE A 74 -9.50 0.87 6.24
N GLY A 75 -8.52 1.25 7.05
CA GLY A 75 -8.57 1.21 8.51
C GLY A 75 -8.13 -0.11 9.14
N ASN A 76 -8.10 -1.22 8.38
CA ASN A 76 -7.68 -2.52 8.88
C ASN A 76 -6.15 -2.62 8.98
N ILE A 77 -5.72 -3.47 9.91
CA ILE A 77 -4.31 -3.75 10.19
C ILE A 77 -3.96 -5.15 9.71
N TYR A 78 -2.85 -5.28 9.00
CA TYR A 78 -2.40 -6.54 8.41
C TYR A 78 -0.90 -6.78 8.66
N PRO A 79 -0.47 -8.05 8.80
CA PRO A 79 0.95 -8.37 8.77
C PRO A 79 1.51 -8.11 7.38
N ILE A 80 2.73 -7.58 7.32
CA ILE A 80 3.45 -7.35 6.06
C ILE A 80 4.54 -8.39 5.87
N ARG A 81 4.68 -8.86 4.62
CA ARG A 81 5.72 -9.80 4.23
C ARG A 81 6.41 -9.34 2.98
N TRP A 82 7.71 -9.60 2.89
CA TRP A 82 8.48 -9.43 1.67
C TRP A 82 9.23 -10.71 1.31
N GLY A 83 8.78 -11.36 0.24
CA GLY A 83 9.14 -12.73 -0.10
C GLY A 83 8.71 -13.66 1.04
N GLU A 84 9.67 -14.41 1.55
CA GLU A 84 9.50 -15.32 2.70
C GLU A 84 9.66 -14.61 4.05
N ILE A 85 10.07 -13.34 4.07
CA ILE A 85 10.35 -12.60 5.30
C ILE A 85 9.04 -12.02 5.83
N ILE A 86 8.65 -12.45 7.03
CA ILE A 86 7.55 -11.83 7.79
C ILE A 86 8.17 -10.77 8.69
N PHE A 87 7.72 -9.52 8.57
CA PHE A 87 8.20 -8.46 9.44
C PHE A 87 7.58 -8.57 10.84
N PRO A 88 8.30 -8.16 11.90
CA PRO A 88 7.81 -8.23 13.28
C PRO A 88 6.78 -7.13 13.63
N TYR A 89 6.38 -6.31 12.65
CA TYR A 89 5.45 -5.20 12.81
C TYR A 89 4.28 -5.35 11.83
N GLN A 90 3.21 -4.62 12.10
CA GLN A 90 2.00 -4.64 11.27
C GLN A 90 1.85 -3.33 10.50
N VAL A 91 0.96 -3.32 9.53
CA VAL A 91 0.71 -2.15 8.68
C VAL A 91 -0.78 -1.88 8.64
N GLN A 92 -1.15 -0.63 8.91
CA GLN A 92 -2.51 -0.14 8.72
C GLN A 92 -2.68 0.43 7.32
N ILE A 93 -3.81 0.12 6.68
CA ILE A 93 -4.18 0.74 5.40
C ILE A 93 -4.86 2.07 5.69
N LEU A 94 -4.23 3.17 5.32
CA LEU A 94 -4.79 4.52 5.49
C LEU A 94 -5.73 4.90 4.34
N ALA A 95 -5.34 4.58 3.11
CA ALA A 95 -6.14 4.90 1.93
C ALA A 95 -5.86 3.91 0.79
N VAL A 96 -6.84 3.76 -0.08
CA VAL A 96 -6.71 3.02 -1.34
C VAL A 96 -7.27 3.88 -2.48
N THR A 97 -6.41 4.24 -3.42
CA THR A 97 -6.82 4.89 -4.68
C THR A 97 -6.84 3.85 -5.78
N THR A 98 -7.93 3.76 -6.53
CA THR A 98 -8.10 2.74 -7.57
C THR A 98 -8.38 3.38 -8.93
N GLU A 99 -7.79 2.80 -9.98
CA GLU A 99 -8.09 3.11 -11.36
C GLU A 99 -8.56 1.84 -12.07
N GLU A 100 -9.79 1.86 -12.57
CA GLU A 100 -10.40 0.79 -13.35
C GLU A 100 -10.26 1.09 -14.84
N ARG A 101 -9.75 0.15 -15.63
CA ARG A 101 -9.71 0.29 -17.09
C ARG A 101 -10.22 -0.98 -17.78
N SER A 102 -11.13 -0.80 -18.73
CA SER A 102 -11.61 -1.89 -19.59
C SER A 102 -10.64 -2.13 -20.75
N VAL A 103 -10.23 -3.39 -20.93
CA VAL A 103 -9.25 -3.82 -21.93
C VAL A 103 -9.84 -3.78 -23.34
N ARG A 104 -11.16 -3.92 -23.50
CA ARG A 104 -11.82 -3.74 -24.81
C ARG A 104 -11.64 -2.34 -25.40
N ARG A 105 -11.35 -1.32 -24.58
CA ARG A 105 -10.98 0.04 -25.02
C ARG A 105 -9.46 0.26 -25.16
N LEU A 106 -8.65 -0.74 -24.81
CA LEU A 106 -7.19 -0.76 -24.92
C LEU A 106 -6.68 -1.56 -26.13
N LEU A 107 -7.56 -2.01 -27.03
CA LEU A 107 -7.18 -2.65 -28.30
C LEU A 107 -6.27 -1.79 -29.20
N ASN A 108 -6.14 -0.48 -28.91
CA ASN A 108 -5.24 0.44 -29.60
C ASN A 108 -3.93 0.75 -28.82
N CYS A 109 -3.73 0.22 -27.61
CA CYS A 109 -2.56 0.54 -26.79
C CYS A 109 -1.75 -0.73 -26.47
N VAL A 110 -0.50 -0.70 -26.93
CA VAL A 110 0.53 -1.74 -26.79
C VAL A 110 0.78 -2.13 -25.32
N GLY A 111 0.70 -3.43 -25.02
CA GLY A 111 1.46 -4.08 -23.95
C GLY A 111 0.72 -4.46 -22.65
N GLY A 112 0.94 -5.71 -22.19
CA GLY A 112 0.97 -6.06 -20.77
C GLY A 112 -0.22 -6.83 -20.18
N VAL A 113 -1.36 -6.90 -20.84
CA VAL A 113 -2.56 -7.59 -20.30
C VAL A 113 -2.55 -9.06 -20.73
N SER A 114 -2.81 -9.97 -19.77
CA SER A 114 -2.89 -11.40 -20.09
C SER A 114 -4.07 -11.71 -21.03
N SER A 115 -3.82 -12.61 -22.00
CA SER A 115 -4.80 -12.98 -23.02
C SER A 115 -6.10 -13.52 -22.39
N GLY A 116 -7.25 -13.01 -22.83
CA GLY A 116 -8.57 -13.43 -22.35
C GLY A 116 -9.16 -12.59 -21.22
N LYS A 117 -8.45 -11.56 -20.73
CA LYS A 117 -8.93 -10.65 -19.69
C LYS A 117 -9.62 -9.42 -20.28
N GLY A 118 -10.78 -9.04 -19.72
CA GLY A 118 -11.62 -7.95 -20.22
C GLY A 118 -11.42 -6.61 -19.50
N ALA A 119 -10.72 -6.59 -18.36
CA ALA A 119 -10.45 -5.41 -17.56
C ALA A 119 -9.17 -5.60 -16.71
N PHE A 120 -8.64 -4.51 -16.16
CA PHE A 120 -7.67 -4.57 -15.06
C PHE A 120 -8.00 -3.52 -14.00
N LEU A 121 -7.51 -3.78 -12.79
CA LEU A 121 -7.57 -2.86 -11.67
C LEU A 121 -6.15 -2.52 -11.23
N GLN A 122 -5.83 -1.23 -11.26
CA GLN A 122 -4.62 -0.70 -10.64
C GLN A 122 -5.01 -0.03 -9.32
N ALA A 123 -4.27 -0.29 -8.24
CA ALA A 123 -4.51 0.36 -6.97
C ALA A 123 -3.21 0.85 -6.33
N THR A 124 -3.28 2.03 -5.73
CA THR A 124 -2.25 2.63 -4.90
C THR A 124 -2.73 2.61 -3.45
N TRP A 125 -1.93 2.01 -2.58
CA TRP A 125 -2.24 1.79 -1.18
C TRP A 125 -1.34 2.68 -0.34
N GLN A 126 -1.94 3.52 0.51
CA GLN A 126 -1.20 4.24 1.53
C GLN A 126 -1.21 3.44 2.83
N LEU A 127 -0.01 3.23 3.35
CA LEU A 127 0.28 2.25 4.38
C LEU A 127 1.06 2.91 5.52
N LEU A 128 0.70 2.61 6.75
CA LEU A 128 1.38 3.08 7.96
C LEU A 128 1.92 1.90 8.77
N PRO A 129 3.25 1.78 8.96
CA PRO A 129 3.82 0.80 9.88
C PRO A 129 3.40 1.11 11.32
N LEU A 130 2.94 0.10 12.04
CA LEU A 130 2.58 0.16 13.45
C LEU A 130 3.53 -0.72 14.26
N SER A 131 4.04 -0.19 15.38
CA SER A 131 4.95 -0.89 16.29
C SER A 131 4.28 -2.02 17.05
#